data_AF-A0A355BMD7-F1
#
_entry.id   AF-A0A355BMD7-F1
#
_cell.length_a   1.000
_cell.length_b   1.000
_cell.length_c   1.000
_cell.angle_alpha   90.00
_cell.angle_beta   90.00
_cell.angle_gamma   90.00
#
_symmetry.space_group_name_H-M   'P 1'
#
loop_
_entity.id
_entity.type
_entity.pdbx_description
1 polymer ?
#
loop_
_entity_poly.entity_id
_entity_poly.type
_entity_poly.pdbx_seq_one_letter_code
_entity_poly.pdbx_strand_id
1 'polypeptide(L)'
;WLISQVEQSWNRGSPHARLVKGICLVVLVTVTTAAISWKLEQWLSQTYLGLVLLVWLMSTTLAVNSLRRHALRVYKPLVANDLHTARHYTSYIVGRDTECLNASEIARAVVET
;
A
#
# COMPACT_ATOMS: atom_id res chain seq x y z
N TRP A 1 18.61 15.81 17.06
CA TRP A 1 19.36 16.98 16.56
C TRP A 1 19.54 16.94 15.03
N LEU A 2 20.00 15.84 14.43
CA LEU A 2 20.11 15.73 12.95
C LEU A 2 18.76 15.76 12.21
N ILE A 3 17.75 15.05 12.73
CA ILE A 3 16.41 14.99 12.11
C ILE A 3 15.74 16.37 12.10
N SER A 4 15.83 17.13 13.21
CA SER A 4 15.26 18.47 13.32
C SER A 4 15.92 19.51 12.41
N GLN A 5 17.21 19.33 12.07
CA GLN A 5 17.92 20.20 11.13
C GLN A 5 17.52 19.96 9.67
N VAL A 6 17.32 18.69 9.30
CA VAL A 6 16.81 18.33 7.97
C VAL A 6 15.37 18.83 7.80
N GLU A 7 14.55 18.68 8.84
CA GLU A 7 13.17 19.16 8.83
C GLU A 7 13.09 20.70 8.74
N GLN A 8 13.91 21.44 9.49
CA GLN A 8 13.91 22.91 9.39
C GLN A 8 14.48 23.45 8.07
N SER A 9 15.37 22.73 7.39
CA SER A 9 15.96 23.18 6.12
C SER A 9 15.08 22.87 4.91
N TRP A 10 14.39 21.72 4.90
CA TRP A 10 13.48 21.37 3.81
C TRP A 10 12.08 21.97 3.92
N ASN A 11 11.66 22.33 5.14
CA ASN A 11 10.29 22.78 5.42
C ASN A 11 10.15 24.32 5.52
N ARG A 12 11.12 25.08 5.03
CA ARG A 12 11.04 26.55 4.88
C ARG A 12 10.58 26.93 3.47
N GLY A 13 9.58 27.81 3.39
CA GLY A 13 9.01 28.34 2.15
C GLY A 13 7.50 28.56 2.21
N SER A 14 6.92 29.12 1.14
CA SER A 14 5.47 29.29 1.02
C SER A 14 4.74 27.93 0.97
N PRO A 15 3.45 27.86 1.33
CA PRO A 15 2.66 26.61 1.27
C PRO A 15 2.76 25.90 -0.09
N HIS A 16 2.77 26.68 -1.17
CA HIS A 16 2.93 26.18 -2.54
C HIS A 16 4.32 25.56 -2.79
N ALA A 17 5.40 26.16 -2.27
CA ALA A 17 6.75 25.62 -2.43
C ALA A 17 6.93 24.27 -1.70
N ARG A 18 6.27 24.08 -0.56
CA ARG A 18 6.29 22.80 0.18
C ARG A 18 5.55 21.69 -0.58
N LEU A 19 4.39 22.02 -1.16
CA LEU A 19 3.63 21.09 -2.02
C LEU A 19 4.44 20.67 -3.25
N VAL A 20 5.05 21.63 -3.96
CA VAL A 20 5.86 21.32 -5.16
C VAL A 20 7.07 20.46 -4.80
N LYS A 21 7.80 20.77 -3.72
CA LYS A 21 8.92 19.93 -3.26
C LYS A 21 8.46 18.52 -2.90
N GLY A 22 7.31 18.39 -2.23
CA GLY A 22 6.70 17.09 -1.91
C GLY A 22 6.35 16.29 -3.16
N ILE A 23 5.70 16.92 -4.14
CA ILE A 23 5.38 16.28 -5.43
C ILE A 23 6.66 15.87 -6.16
N CYS A 24 7.66 16.75 -6.25
CA CYS A 24 8.95 16.43 -6.87
C CYS A 24 9.63 15.24 -6.19
N LEU A 25 9.61 15.18 -4.85
CA LEU A 25 10.18 14.07 -4.10
C LEU A 25 9.44 12.76 -4.38
N VAL A 26 8.10 12.77 -4.37
CA VAL A 26 7.29 11.59 -4.71
C VAL A 26 7.60 11.12 -6.14
N VAL A 27 7.57 12.03 -7.11
CA VAL A 27 7.88 11.72 -8.52
C VAL A 27 9.29 11.16 -8.65
N LEU A 28 10.29 11.79 -8.02
CA LEU A 28 11.68 11.35 -8.07
C LEU A 28 11.84 9.94 -7.50
N VAL A 29 11.26 9.67 -6.32
CA VAL A 29 11.31 8.33 -5.70
C VAL A 29 10.59 7.31 -6.58
N THR A 30 9.38 7.59 -7.05
CA THR A 30 8.62 6.66 -7.90
C THR A 30 9.34 6.37 -9.22
N VAL A 31 9.86 7.39 -9.90
CA VAL A 31 10.57 7.21 -11.19
C VAL A 31 11.88 6.45 -11.00
N THR A 32 12.66 6.77 -9.97
CA THR A 32 13.91 6.06 -9.69
C THR A 32 13.68 4.59 -9.32
N THR A 33 12.69 4.29 -8.47
CA THR A 33 12.31 2.91 -8.17
C THR A 33 11.87 2.18 -9.44
N ALA A 34 11.00 2.77 -10.27
CA ALA A 34 10.54 2.15 -11.51
C ALA A 34 11.70 1.88 -12.50
N ALA A 35 12.63 2.83 -12.65
CA ALA A 35 13.79 2.68 -13.53
C ALA A 35 14.73 1.55 -13.05
N ILE A 36 14.94 1.43 -11.74
CA ILE A 36 15.76 0.36 -11.15
C ILE A 36 15.08 -0.99 -11.37
N SER A 37 13.78 -1.10 -11.08
CA SER A 37 13.00 -2.33 -11.30
C SER A 37 13.04 -2.78 -12.76
N TRP A 38 12.88 -1.85 -13.71
CA TRP A 38 12.95 -2.14 -15.14
C TRP A 38 14.32 -2.66 -15.57
N LYS A 39 15.40 -2.07 -15.06
CA LYS A 39 16.76 -2.58 -15.34
C LYS A 39 16.96 -3.95 -14.73
N LEU A 40 16.52 -4.16 -13.49
CA LEU A 40 16.68 -5.43 -12.79
C LEU A 40 15.97 -6.57 -13.56
N GLU A 41 14.79 -6.30 -14.11
CA GLU A 41 14.04 -7.24 -14.96
C GLU A 41 14.83 -7.65 -16.21
N GLN A 42 15.39 -6.70 -16.95
CA GLN A 42 16.19 -6.99 -18.16
C GLN A 42 17.45 -7.83 -17.88
N TRP A 43 18.05 -7.65 -16.70
CA TRP A 43 19.22 -8.42 -16.28
C TRP A 43 18.84 -9.84 -15.81
N LEU A 44 17.77 -9.97 -15.04
CA LEU A 44 17.29 -11.25 -14.53
C LEU A 44 16.66 -12.13 -15.62
N SER A 45 16.03 -11.52 -16.64
CA SER A 45 15.36 -12.28 -17.71
C SER A 45 16.33 -13.05 -18.62
N GLN A 46 17.64 -12.79 -18.54
CA GLN A 46 18.66 -13.46 -19.36
C GLN A 46 18.93 -14.91 -18.92
N THR A 47 18.51 -15.29 -17.70
CA THR A 47 18.78 -16.61 -17.13
C THR A 47 17.49 -17.22 -16.59
N TYR A 48 17.30 -18.53 -16.76
CA TYR A 48 16.13 -19.25 -16.22
C TYR A 48 15.96 -19.06 -14.70
N LEU A 49 17.04 -19.03 -13.93
CA LEU A 49 17.02 -18.72 -12.50
C LEU A 49 16.52 -17.29 -12.20
N GLY A 50 16.89 -16.32 -13.05
CA GLY A 50 16.45 -14.95 -12.88
C GLY A 50 14.98 -14.75 -13.21
N LEU A 51 14.41 -15.53 -14.14
CA LEU A 51 12.96 -15.59 -14.37
C LEU A 51 12.19 -16.06 -13.13
N VAL A 52 12.66 -17.13 -12.46
CA VAL A 52 12.03 -17.62 -11.23
C VAL A 52 12.08 -16.55 -10.13
N LEU A 53 13.23 -15.90 -9.95
CA LEU A 53 13.40 -14.84 -8.97
C LEU A 53 12.51 -13.62 -9.28
N LEU A 54 12.39 -13.25 -10.55
CA LEU A 54 11.52 -12.17 -11.01
C LEU A 54 10.04 -12.47 -10.72
N VAL A 55 9.57 -13.70 -11.02
CA VAL A 55 8.20 -14.13 -10.69
C VAL A 55 7.96 -14.09 -9.18
N TRP A 56 8.93 -14.53 -8.39
CA TRP A 56 8.84 -14.46 -6.93
C TRP A 56 8.76 -13.00 -6.43
N LEU A 57 9.62 -12.11 -6.93
CA LEU A 57 9.55 -10.69 -6.60
C LEU A 57 8.22 -10.05 -7.02
N MET A 58 7.70 -10.38 -8.20
CA MET A 58 6.39 -9.90 -8.68
C MET A 58 5.24 -10.42 -7.80
N SER A 59 5.34 -11.64 -7.26
CA SER A 59 4.32 -12.18 -6.35
C SER A 59 4.14 -11.32 -5.08
N THR A 60 5.23 -10.71 -4.57
CA THR A 60 5.18 -9.84 -3.39
C THR A 60 4.42 -8.53 -3.66
N THR A 61 4.51 -7.99 -4.87
CA THR A 61 3.77 -6.77 -5.26
C THR A 61 2.31 -7.07 -5.58
N LEU A 62 2.00 -8.25 -6.12
CA LEU A 62 0.63 -8.71 -6.32
C LEU A 62 -0.14 -8.87 -5.00
N ALA A 63 0.54 -9.24 -3.91
CA ALA A 63 -0.08 -9.39 -2.59
C ALA A 63 -0.76 -8.09 -2.10
N VAL A 64 -0.12 -6.93 -2.31
CA VAL A 64 -0.68 -5.62 -1.93
C VAL A 64 -1.96 -5.29 -2.72
N ASN A 65 -1.97 -5.58 -4.02
CA ASN A 65 -3.15 -5.38 -4.86
C ASN A 65 -4.30 -6.34 -4.47
N SER A 66 -3.97 -7.58 -4.11
CA SER A 66 -4.92 -8.54 -3.58
C SER A 66 -5.55 -8.02 -2.29
N LEU A 67 -4.73 -7.60 -1.31
CA LEU A 67 -5.22 -7.06 -0.04
C LEU A 67 -6.12 -5.84 -0.23
N ARG A 68 -5.73 -4.90 -1.12
CA ARG A 68 -6.59 -3.77 -1.51
C ARG A 68 -7.94 -4.23 -2.02
N ARG A 69 -7.98 -5.26 -2.86
CA ARG A 69 -9.23 -5.79 -3.42
C ARG A 69 -10.11 -6.42 -2.35
N HIS A 70 -9.52 -7.14 -1.39
CA HIS A 70 -10.24 -7.70 -0.25
C HIS A 70 -10.76 -6.59 0.70
N ALA A 71 -9.95 -5.57 1.01
CA ALA A 71 -10.37 -4.42 1.80
C ALA A 71 -11.54 -3.67 1.15
N LEU A 72 -11.53 -3.50 -0.18
CA LEU A 72 -12.64 -2.87 -0.92
C LEU A 72 -13.95 -3.68 -0.86
N ARG A 73 -13.86 -5.02 -0.73
CA ARG A 73 -15.04 -5.87 -0.53
C ARG A 73 -15.68 -5.68 0.83
N VAL A 74 -14.93 -5.25 1.84
CA VAL A 74 -15.48 -4.83 3.15
C VAL A 74 -16.00 -3.39 3.09
N TYR A 75 -15.24 -2.49 2.46
CA TYR A 75 -15.60 -1.06 2.40
C TYR A 75 -16.95 -0.80 1.72
N LYS A 76 -17.21 -1.42 0.56
CA LYS A 76 -18.46 -1.21 -0.20
C LYS A 76 -19.74 -1.52 0.62
N PRO A 77 -19.91 -2.72 1.21
CA PRO A 77 -21.07 -3.02 2.03
C PRO A 77 -21.11 -2.21 3.33
N LEU A 78 -19.95 -1.87 3.91
CA LEU A 78 -19.89 -1.03 5.11
C LEU A 78 -20.47 0.37 4.86
N VAL A 79 -20.14 0.98 3.71
CA VAL A 79 -20.73 2.28 3.30
C VAL A 79 -22.21 2.17 2.96
N ALA A 80 -22.65 1.02 2.43
CA ALA A 80 -24.06 0.73 2.17
C ALA A 80 -24.85 0.35 3.44
N ASN A 81 -24.24 0.42 4.63
CA ASN A 81 -24.81 0.02 5.92
C ASN A 81 -25.23 -1.47 6.00
N ASP A 82 -24.68 -2.31 5.11
CA ASP A 82 -24.87 -3.77 5.11
C ASP A 82 -23.79 -4.43 5.98
N LEU A 83 -24.07 -4.44 7.29
CA LEU A 83 -23.15 -4.99 8.28
C LEU A 83 -22.99 -6.51 8.15
N HIS A 84 -24.01 -7.23 7.68
CA HIS A 84 -23.92 -8.68 7.52
C HIS A 84 -22.87 -9.05 6.47
N THR A 85 -22.96 -8.42 5.29
CA THR A 85 -21.99 -8.65 4.20
C THR A 85 -20.61 -8.09 4.56
N ALA A 86 -20.54 -6.96 5.27
CA ALA A 86 -19.26 -6.42 5.74
C ALA A 86 -18.55 -7.36 6.71
N ARG A 87 -19.27 -7.96 7.68
CA ARG A 87 -18.71 -8.96 8.62
C ARG A 87 -18.21 -10.20 7.89
N HIS A 88 -19.00 -10.70 6.93
CA HIS A 88 -18.61 -11.86 6.12
C HIS A 88 -17.30 -11.63 5.37
N TYR A 89 -17.10 -10.47 4.73
CA TYR A 89 -15.82 -10.18 4.07
C TYR A 89 -14.69 -9.85 5.03
N THR A 90 -14.99 -9.40 6.25
CA THR A 90 -13.98 -9.14 7.28
C THR A 90 -13.39 -10.45 7.80
N SER A 91 -14.17 -11.53 7.93
CA SER A 91 -13.66 -12.86 8.35
C SER A 91 -12.68 -13.48 7.35
N TYR A 92 -12.67 -13.01 6.11
CA TYR A 92 -11.71 -13.45 5.10
C TYR A 92 -10.34 -12.79 5.29
N ILE A 93 -10.26 -11.74 6.10
CA ILE A 93 -9.06 -10.92 6.35
C ILE A 93 -8.51 -11.22 7.76
N VAL A 94 -9.39 -11.34 8.76
CA VAL A 94 -8.99 -11.58 10.16
C VAL A 94 -9.41 -12.98 10.64
N GLY A 95 -8.53 -13.64 11.41
CA GLY A 95 -8.77 -14.99 11.92
C GLY A 95 -9.65 -15.10 13.16
N ARG A 96 -10.40 -14.04 13.54
CA ARG A 96 -11.27 -14.01 14.73
C ARG A 96 -12.75 -13.98 14.35
N ASP A 97 -13.63 -14.33 15.28
CA ASP A 97 -15.07 -14.21 15.10
C ASP A 97 -15.49 -12.76 14.80
N THR A 98 -16.26 -12.59 13.72
CA THR A 98 -16.67 -11.29 13.18
C THR A 98 -18.17 -11.02 13.36
N GLU A 99 -18.93 -11.99 13.86
CA GLU A 99 -20.40 -11.95 13.92
C GLU A 99 -20.94 -10.80 14.77
N CYS A 100 -20.20 -10.39 15.81
CA CYS A 100 -20.59 -9.34 16.75
C CYS A 100 -19.93 -7.98 16.46
N LEU A 101 -19.14 -7.83 15.39
CA LEU A 101 -18.38 -6.60 15.15
C LEU A 101 -19.27 -5.44 14.70
N ASN A 102 -19.05 -4.27 15.27
CA ASN A 102 -19.68 -3.03 14.89
C ASN A 102 -18.95 -2.39 13.70
N ALA A 103 -19.58 -1.42 13.02
CA ALA A 103 -18.99 -0.75 11.86
C ALA A 103 -17.58 -0.19 12.11
N SER A 104 -17.35 0.40 13.29
CA SER A 104 -16.04 0.92 13.70
C SER A 104 -15.00 -0.19 13.93
N GLU A 105 -15.42 -1.35 14.43
CA GLU A 105 -14.52 -2.47 14.71
C GLU A 105 -14.17 -3.23 13.43
N ILE A 106 -15.10 -3.30 12.48
CA ILE A 106 -14.88 -3.79 11.12
C ILE A 106 -13.84 -2.92 10.40
N ALA A 107 -14.02 -1.60 10.41
CA ALA A 107 -13.08 -0.67 9.78
C ALA A 107 -11.69 -0.78 10.39
N ARG A 108 -11.60 -0.84 11.73
CA ARG A 108 -10.33 -1.01 12.45
C ARG A 108 -9.65 -2.34 12.12
N ALA A 109 -10.40 -3.44 12.10
CA ALA A 109 -9.87 -4.76 11.76
C ALA A 109 -9.22 -4.81 10.37
N VAL A 110 -9.81 -4.14 9.39
CA VAL A 110 -9.27 -4.08 8.02
C VAL A 110 -8.04 -3.17 7.91
N VAL A 111 -7.91 -2.14 8.74
CA VAL A 111 -6.77 -1.20 8.70
C VAL A 111 -5.57 -1.69 9.50
N GLU A 112 -5.80 -2.48 10.56
CA GLU A 112 -4.74 -3.09 11.36
C GLU A 112 -4.06 -4.30 10.68
N THR A 113 -4.62 -4.80 9.57
CA THR A 113 -4.10 -5.94 8.80
C THR A 113 -3.38 -5.48 7.53
#